data_AF-A0A8J9WJE8-F1
#
_entry.id   AF-A0A8J9WJE8-F1
#
_cell.length_a   1.000
_cell.length_b   1.000
_cell.length_c   1.000
_cell.angle_alpha   90.00
_cell.angle_beta   90.00
_cell.angle_gamma   90.00
#
_symmetry.space_group_name_H-M   'P 1'
#
loop_
_entity.id
_entity.type
_entity.pdbx_description
1 polymer ?
#
loop_
_entity_poly.entity_id
_entity_poly.type
_entity_poly.pdbx_seq_one_letter_code
_entity_poly.pdbx_strand_id
1 'polypeptide(L)'
;MLLGPVRRLLQRPLDAGVGGEVAAAVVAGAAGVLSIYGCSSAWTQGLLGWLAVEAVFYGVQCWRYRQTSNILITEADAAIDPDFQGVVERRMLELGCIFGIQDFLSGWFHGVPFDQIWRGNVLDFIAYGFYCKRVEDLTPEQLERSEVYMEEIERKFGVSFPPGRNTSISFMAHLWEPLRWIHKPLAVFLGAEAMCVATDALLYAQGFRSYRQQGMRYWVLQPLVVRKGLAAPAPSGSGNGSGAASSRSSGGGTSYSGSPALSGSPLLSPGGTGSPPELSSPRTGPPLTKGMARRPVAASPVARVAHLLRRLVGSRKADLEVWDSVSSLPIPRLNNATPDNCPIFFIHGVGFGLTPYLHFVAELTRAFPTRPIILLEARHVSVCLSWRAFSTDAMADTAVEILQRHGFSQAAFVGHSYGTFVLSRVIQQHRHTVQSMVLMDPVCMLTIYPQLLQNFVYKPPRMKFNVIGLVDSLRFVFSRDLLVAESFCRKFVWHRECLWPEELPEPCLLVLAAEDDLVPSKLLRQLLQSINHPCEVMYHPTLGHGGFLLSHKWRRQILSQIKVMVASGAEMSTKRESH
;
A
#
# COMPACT_ATOMS: atom_id res chain seq x y z
N MET A 1 -38.62 13.77 -21.65
CA MET A 1 -38.37 15.06 -20.95
C MET A 1 -37.59 14.94 -19.62
N LEU A 2 -37.28 13.76 -19.09
CA LEU A 2 -36.67 13.59 -17.75
C LEU A 2 -35.12 13.46 -17.70
N LEU A 3 -34.43 13.41 -18.85
CA LEU A 3 -32.97 13.20 -18.89
C LEU A 3 -32.13 14.49 -18.86
N GLY A 4 -32.73 15.63 -19.18
CA GLY A 4 -32.04 16.94 -19.22
C GLY A 4 -31.71 17.56 -17.84
N PRO A 5 -32.56 17.42 -16.81
CA PRO A 5 -32.28 17.93 -15.47
C PRO A 5 -31.26 17.09 -14.69
N VAL A 6 -31.30 15.76 -14.82
CA VAL A 6 -30.36 14.83 -14.15
C VAL A 6 -28.93 15.02 -14.65
N ARG A 7 -28.76 15.23 -15.95
CA ARG A 7 -27.45 15.50 -16.56
C ARG A 7 -26.86 16.84 -16.11
N ARG A 8 -27.69 17.84 -15.82
CA ARG A 8 -27.29 19.14 -15.26
C ARG A 8 -26.99 19.09 -13.76
N LEU A 9 -27.65 18.19 -13.01
CA LEU A 9 -27.34 17.96 -11.58
C LEU A 9 -25.99 17.25 -11.39
N LEU A 10 -25.65 16.30 -12.28
CA LEU A 10 -24.38 15.56 -12.24
C LEU A 10 -23.17 16.39 -12.70
N GLN A 11 -23.38 17.57 -13.29
CA GLN A 11 -22.33 18.44 -13.82
C GLN A 11 -22.09 19.70 -12.96
N ARG A 12 -22.90 19.93 -11.93
CA ARG A 12 -22.66 21.03 -10.99
C ARG A 12 -21.66 20.60 -9.92
N PRO A 13 -20.64 21.42 -9.60
CA PRO A 13 -19.91 21.22 -8.36
C PRO A 13 -20.92 21.22 -7.21
N LEU A 14 -20.85 20.18 -6.36
CA LEU A 14 -21.72 20.06 -5.20
C LEU A 14 -21.31 21.14 -4.19
N ASP A 15 -21.95 22.31 -4.29
CA ASP A 15 -21.82 23.36 -3.29
C ASP A 15 -22.25 22.85 -1.91
N ALA A 16 -21.52 23.29 -0.88
CA ALA A 16 -21.49 22.73 0.47
C ALA A 16 -22.82 22.72 1.26
N GLY A 17 -23.92 23.26 0.73
CA GLY A 17 -25.26 23.19 1.35
C GLY A 17 -26.09 21.97 0.91
N VAL A 18 -25.96 21.56 -0.35
CA VAL A 18 -26.95 20.69 -1.01
C VAL A 18 -26.88 19.23 -0.52
N GLY A 19 -25.70 18.72 -0.16
CA GLY A 19 -25.56 17.33 0.30
C GLY A 19 -26.27 17.02 1.62
N GLY A 20 -26.29 17.97 2.55
CA GLY A 20 -26.99 17.84 3.83
C GLY A 20 -28.50 17.99 3.67
N GLU A 21 -28.94 18.91 2.81
CA GLU A 21 -30.35 19.11 2.47
C GLU A 21 -30.93 17.95 1.67
N VAL A 22 -30.17 17.35 0.75
CA VAL A 22 -30.59 16.15 0.01
C VAL A 22 -30.67 14.93 0.93
N ALA A 23 -29.69 14.72 1.82
CA ALA A 23 -29.77 13.64 2.81
C ALA A 23 -30.95 13.84 3.77
N ALA A 24 -31.18 15.06 4.25
CA ALA A 24 -32.31 15.40 5.09
C ALA A 24 -33.65 15.23 4.35
N ALA A 25 -33.72 15.63 3.08
CA ALA A 25 -34.91 15.46 2.24
C ALA A 25 -35.20 13.99 1.90
N VAL A 26 -34.17 13.16 1.71
CA VAL A 26 -34.33 11.71 1.51
C VAL A 26 -34.78 11.03 2.79
N VAL A 27 -34.22 11.41 3.95
CA VAL A 27 -34.65 10.88 5.26
C VAL A 27 -36.08 11.34 5.60
N ALA A 28 -36.41 12.61 5.36
CA ALA A 28 -37.76 13.15 5.55
C ALA A 28 -38.76 12.55 4.55
N GLY A 29 -38.35 12.32 3.31
CA GLY A 29 -39.14 11.63 2.29
C GLY A 29 -39.40 10.17 2.65
N ALA A 30 -38.39 9.44 3.14
CA ALA A 30 -38.54 8.08 3.65
C ALA A 30 -39.46 8.03 4.89
N ALA A 31 -39.34 9.00 5.79
CA ALA A 31 -40.24 9.15 6.94
C ALA A 31 -41.69 9.52 6.54
N GLY A 32 -41.86 10.31 5.48
CA GLY A 32 -43.17 10.63 4.89
C GLY A 32 -43.82 9.44 4.18
N VAL A 33 -43.03 8.60 3.48
CA VAL A 33 -43.53 7.35 2.91
C VAL A 33 -43.93 6.35 4.00
N LEU A 34 -43.19 6.31 5.12
CA LEU A 34 -43.52 5.53 6.32
C LEU A 34 -44.86 5.96 6.95
N SER A 35 -45.17 7.26 6.97
CA SER A 35 -46.42 7.76 7.55
C SER A 35 -47.62 7.63 6.61
N ILE A 36 -47.43 7.69 5.29
CA ILE A 36 -48.52 7.64 4.30
C ILE A 36 -48.96 6.20 4.01
N TYR A 37 -48.04 5.23 3.93
CA TYR A 37 -48.36 3.90 3.39
C TYR A 37 -48.57 2.79 4.43
N GLY A 38 -48.48 3.08 5.74
CA GLY A 38 -48.68 2.06 6.78
C GLY A 38 -47.88 0.79 6.47
N CYS A 39 -46.56 0.92 6.32
CA CYS A 39 -45.69 -0.15 5.81
C CYS A 39 -45.66 -1.37 6.74
N SER A 40 -46.56 -2.31 6.52
CA SER A 40 -46.73 -3.55 7.29
C SER A 40 -45.93 -4.73 6.73
N SER A 41 -45.38 -4.63 5.50
CA SER A 41 -44.55 -5.69 4.93
C SER A 41 -43.10 -5.58 5.41
N ALA A 42 -42.50 -6.71 5.82
CA ALA A 42 -41.10 -6.76 6.23
C ALA A 42 -40.13 -6.29 5.13
N TRP A 43 -40.50 -6.46 3.86
CA TRP A 43 -39.72 -6.02 2.70
C TRP A 43 -39.61 -4.49 2.60
N THR A 44 -40.71 -3.77 2.75
CA THR A 44 -40.68 -2.30 2.73
C THR A 44 -39.93 -1.73 3.92
N GLN A 45 -40.10 -2.30 5.11
CA GLN A 45 -39.32 -1.92 6.29
C GLN A 45 -37.81 -2.17 6.08
N GLY A 46 -37.44 -3.30 5.47
CA GLY A 46 -36.06 -3.63 5.13
C GLY A 46 -35.44 -2.65 4.13
N LEU A 47 -36.16 -2.31 3.05
CA LEU A 47 -35.70 -1.35 2.05
C LEU A 47 -35.50 0.05 2.66
N LEU A 48 -36.45 0.51 3.48
CA LEU A 48 -36.34 1.80 4.17
C LEU A 48 -35.17 1.81 5.16
N GLY A 49 -34.94 0.71 5.87
CA GLY A 49 -33.77 0.53 6.71
C GLY A 49 -32.46 0.63 5.92
N TRP A 50 -32.39 -0.01 4.75
CA TRP A 50 -31.23 0.09 3.86
C TRP A 50 -31.00 1.53 3.36
N LEU A 51 -32.05 2.22 2.93
CA LEU A 51 -31.96 3.61 2.49
C LEU A 51 -31.47 4.54 3.62
N ALA A 52 -31.90 4.32 4.87
CA ALA A 52 -31.41 5.07 6.02
C ALA A 52 -29.92 4.82 6.28
N VAL A 53 -29.46 3.57 6.18
CA VAL A 53 -28.02 3.23 6.29
C VAL A 53 -27.21 3.88 5.17
N GLU A 54 -27.70 3.83 3.93
CA GLU A 54 -27.05 4.47 2.78
C GLU A 54 -26.98 5.99 2.93
N ALA A 55 -28.03 6.64 3.45
CA ALA A 55 -28.04 8.08 3.71
C ALA A 55 -27.01 8.48 4.76
N VAL A 56 -26.88 7.71 5.85
CA VAL A 56 -25.84 7.94 6.86
C VAL A 56 -24.45 7.73 6.25
N PHE A 57 -24.26 6.67 5.48
CA PHE A 57 -22.99 6.38 4.81
C PHE A 57 -22.60 7.51 3.84
N TYR A 58 -23.53 7.98 3.02
CA TYR A 58 -23.34 9.15 2.16
C TYR A 58 -22.95 10.39 2.96
N GLY A 59 -23.65 10.68 4.06
CA GLY A 59 -23.32 11.80 4.95
C GLY A 59 -21.89 11.72 5.51
N VAL A 60 -21.45 10.53 5.94
CA VAL A 60 -20.07 10.28 6.40
C VAL A 60 -19.07 10.50 5.28
N GLN A 61 -19.34 9.99 4.06
CA GLN A 61 -18.44 10.15 2.92
C GLN A 61 -18.35 11.61 2.46
N CYS A 62 -19.45 12.36 2.47
CA CYS A 62 -19.45 13.80 2.22
C CYS A 62 -18.66 14.57 3.28
N TRP A 63 -18.81 14.21 4.56
CA TRP A 63 -18.01 14.82 5.63
C TRP A 63 -16.52 14.54 5.43
N ARG A 64 -16.13 13.30 5.13
CA ARG A 64 -14.74 12.93 4.82
C ARG A 64 -14.21 13.69 3.61
N TYR A 65 -14.99 13.75 2.53
CA TYR A 65 -14.65 14.53 1.35
C TYR A 65 -14.31 15.97 1.69
N ARG A 66 -15.13 16.64 2.52
CA ARG A 66 -14.86 18.02 2.95
C ARG A 66 -13.58 18.14 3.76
N GLN A 67 -13.35 17.22 4.70
CA GLN A 67 -12.12 17.22 5.50
C GLN A 67 -10.89 17.05 4.60
N THR A 68 -10.90 16.07 3.70
CA THR A 68 -9.75 15.75 2.85
C THR A 68 -9.54 16.76 1.73
N SER A 69 -10.61 17.27 1.11
CA SER A 69 -10.49 18.22 0.00
C SER A 69 -9.93 19.57 0.44
N ASN A 70 -10.10 19.94 1.71
CA ASN A 70 -9.60 21.19 2.28
C ASN A 70 -8.16 21.10 2.80
N ILE A 71 -7.63 19.88 2.96
CA ILE A 71 -6.19 19.70 3.18
C ILE A 71 -5.52 20.01 1.85
N LEU A 72 -4.62 20.98 1.80
CA LEU A 72 -3.76 21.23 0.64
C LEU A 72 -2.33 20.94 1.06
N ILE A 73 -1.54 20.33 0.17
CA ILE A 73 -0.10 20.16 0.42
C ILE A 73 0.53 21.55 0.53
N THR A 74 1.21 21.81 1.63
CA THR A 74 1.92 23.08 1.88
C THR A 74 3.42 22.92 1.63
N GLU A 75 4.15 24.04 1.57
CA GLU A 75 5.61 24.06 1.49
C GLU A 75 6.27 23.20 2.58
N ALA A 76 5.73 23.14 3.81
CA ALA A 76 6.29 22.30 4.88
C ALA A 76 6.17 20.80 4.58
N ASP A 77 5.15 20.39 3.83
CA ASP A 77 4.92 19.00 3.40
C ASP A 77 5.75 18.63 2.16
N ALA A 78 6.14 19.64 1.38
CA ALA A 78 6.96 19.56 0.18
C ALA A 78 8.34 20.21 0.36
N ALA A 79 8.81 20.38 1.60
CA ALA A 79 10.04 21.11 1.89
C ALA A 79 11.22 20.37 1.24
N ILE A 80 11.84 21.04 0.29
CA ILE A 80 12.97 20.54 -0.48
C ILE A 80 14.23 21.21 0.03
N ASP A 81 15.25 20.40 0.29
CA ASP A 81 16.62 20.86 0.40
C ASP A 81 17.00 21.62 -0.90
N PRO A 82 17.44 22.90 -0.84
CA PRO A 82 17.82 23.68 -2.01
C PRO A 82 18.79 22.96 -2.97
N ASP A 83 19.64 22.07 -2.45
CA ASP A 83 20.55 21.23 -3.24
C ASP A 83 19.78 20.18 -4.05
N PHE A 84 18.78 19.54 -3.45
CA PHE A 84 17.91 18.58 -4.12
C PHE A 84 17.08 19.25 -5.23
N GLN A 85 16.62 20.49 -5.02
CA GLN A 85 15.90 21.24 -6.04
C GLN A 85 16.71 21.38 -7.34
N GLY A 86 18.00 21.73 -7.22
CA GLY A 86 18.86 21.92 -8.39
C GLY A 86 19.15 20.62 -9.14
N VAL A 87 19.17 19.51 -8.41
CA VAL A 87 19.25 18.18 -9.03
C VAL A 87 17.98 17.87 -9.82
N VAL A 88 16.80 18.14 -9.26
CA VAL A 88 15.51 17.90 -9.93
C VAL A 88 15.34 18.76 -11.19
N GLU A 89 15.64 20.06 -11.10
CA GLU A 89 15.62 21.01 -12.22
C GLU A 89 16.52 20.54 -13.38
N ARG A 90 17.77 20.17 -13.06
CA ARG A 90 18.76 19.68 -14.03
C ARG A 90 18.31 18.39 -14.70
N ARG A 91 17.86 17.41 -13.89
CA ARG A 91 17.37 16.12 -14.41
C ARG A 91 16.17 16.32 -15.35
N MET A 92 15.27 17.26 -15.07
CA MET A 92 14.17 17.59 -16.00
C MET A 92 14.71 18.12 -17.34
N LEU A 93 15.68 19.04 -17.32
CA LEU A 93 16.29 19.58 -18.56
C LEU A 93 17.01 18.48 -19.37
N GLU A 94 17.55 17.46 -18.71
CA GLU A 94 18.18 16.30 -19.36
C GLU A 94 17.16 15.41 -20.10
N LEU A 95 15.89 15.40 -19.67
CA LEU A 95 14.81 14.70 -20.38
C LEU A 95 14.47 15.33 -21.74
N GLY A 96 15.05 16.49 -22.10
CA GLY A 96 14.92 17.06 -23.44
C GLY A 96 15.49 16.18 -24.56
N CYS A 97 16.23 15.11 -24.23
CA CYS A 97 16.64 14.10 -25.21
C CYS A 97 15.52 13.12 -25.62
N ILE A 98 14.46 12.98 -24.83
CA ILE A 98 13.38 12.00 -25.07
C ILE A 98 12.04 12.63 -25.40
N PHE A 99 11.78 13.88 -25.03
CA PHE A 99 10.55 14.58 -25.42
C PHE A 99 10.80 16.05 -25.77
N GLY A 100 9.92 16.60 -26.61
CA GLY A 100 9.88 18.04 -26.88
C GLY A 100 9.09 18.79 -25.81
N ILE A 101 9.57 19.98 -25.43
CA ILE A 101 8.90 20.83 -24.43
C ILE A 101 7.47 21.22 -24.82
N GLN A 102 7.19 21.28 -26.13
CA GLN A 102 5.89 21.66 -26.67
C GLN A 102 4.80 20.65 -26.29
N ASP A 103 5.03 19.36 -26.57
CA ASP A 103 4.08 18.29 -26.22
C ASP A 103 3.97 18.12 -24.70
N PHE A 104 5.10 18.25 -24.00
CA PHE A 104 5.15 18.18 -22.55
C PHE A 104 4.27 19.25 -21.90
N LEU A 105 4.47 20.53 -22.24
CA LEU A 105 3.68 21.62 -21.69
C LEU A 105 2.24 21.56 -22.18
N SER A 106 1.99 21.31 -23.47
CA SER A 106 0.63 21.15 -23.98
C SER A 106 -0.13 20.06 -23.20
N GLY A 107 0.51 18.93 -22.88
CA GLY A 107 -0.07 17.87 -22.05
C GLY A 107 -0.44 18.33 -20.64
N TRP A 108 0.41 19.12 -19.99
CA TRP A 108 0.14 19.74 -18.69
C TRP A 108 -1.00 20.77 -18.73
N PHE A 109 -1.09 21.55 -19.81
CA PHE A 109 -2.11 22.57 -20.05
C PHE A 109 -3.34 22.02 -20.79
N HIS A 110 -3.77 20.80 -20.46
CA HIS A 110 -5.00 20.16 -20.98
C HIS A 110 -5.09 20.02 -22.52
N GLY A 111 -3.94 19.97 -23.21
CA GLY A 111 -3.85 19.86 -24.66
C GLY A 111 -4.00 21.20 -25.40
N VAL A 112 -3.89 22.34 -24.70
CA VAL A 112 -3.86 23.66 -25.33
C VAL A 112 -2.64 23.78 -26.27
N PRO A 113 -2.80 24.37 -27.47
CA PRO A 113 -1.68 24.65 -28.37
C PRO A 113 -0.55 25.44 -27.69
N PHE A 114 0.70 25.05 -27.98
CA PHE A 114 1.88 25.60 -27.31
C PHE A 114 2.01 27.13 -27.43
N ASP A 115 1.59 27.72 -28.55
CA ASP A 115 1.62 29.17 -28.81
C ASP A 115 0.71 29.98 -27.87
N GLN A 116 -0.24 29.33 -27.20
CA GLN A 116 -1.10 29.95 -26.20
C GLN A 116 -0.52 29.88 -24.78
N ILE A 117 0.57 29.15 -24.57
CA ILE A 117 1.24 28.99 -23.26
C ILE A 117 2.31 30.07 -23.13
N TRP A 118 2.02 31.11 -22.34
CA TRP A 118 2.89 32.27 -22.20
C TRP A 118 3.84 32.14 -21.01
N ARG A 119 4.86 33.00 -20.95
CA ARG A 119 5.93 32.99 -19.95
C ARG A 119 5.37 32.95 -18.51
N GLY A 120 4.35 33.76 -18.23
CA GLY A 120 3.68 33.78 -16.92
C GLY A 120 2.97 32.48 -16.57
N ASN A 121 2.41 31.76 -17.55
CA ASN A 121 1.80 30.45 -17.32
C ASN A 121 2.85 29.38 -17.01
N VAL A 122 4.00 29.41 -17.70
CA VAL A 122 5.12 28.50 -17.42
C VAL A 122 5.69 28.75 -16.03
N LEU A 123 5.80 30.02 -15.62
CA LEU A 123 6.23 30.37 -14.27
C LEU A 123 5.25 29.86 -13.20
N ASP A 124 3.93 29.93 -13.45
CA ASP A 124 2.93 29.31 -12.58
C ASP A 124 3.12 27.80 -12.47
N PHE A 125 3.43 27.12 -13.58
CA PHE A 125 3.73 25.70 -13.60
C PHE A 125 5.03 25.37 -12.84
N ILE A 126 6.09 26.17 -12.98
CA ILE A 126 7.36 25.98 -12.25
C ILE A 126 7.13 26.14 -10.74
N ALA A 127 6.48 27.24 -10.33
CA ALA A 127 6.15 27.51 -8.94
C ALA A 127 5.34 26.35 -8.31
N TYR A 128 4.31 25.88 -9.03
CA TYR A 128 3.51 24.74 -8.60
C TYR A 128 4.32 23.44 -8.54
N GLY A 129 4.96 23.06 -9.65
CA GLY A 129 5.56 21.76 -9.83
C GLY A 129 6.80 21.55 -8.97
N PHE A 130 7.58 22.61 -8.75
CA PHE A 130 8.88 22.51 -8.10
C PHE A 130 8.87 23.05 -6.67
N TYR A 131 7.93 23.94 -6.31
CA TYR A 131 7.86 24.51 -4.95
C TYR A 131 6.54 24.22 -4.23
N CYS A 132 5.53 23.65 -4.93
CA CYS A 132 4.16 23.56 -4.41
C CYS A 132 3.63 24.92 -3.92
N LYS A 133 3.98 26.02 -4.63
CA LYS A 133 3.59 27.39 -4.30
C LYS A 133 3.00 28.13 -5.49
N ARG A 134 2.19 29.15 -5.20
CA ARG A 134 1.85 30.17 -6.20
C ARG A 134 3.02 31.12 -6.38
N VAL A 135 3.11 31.75 -7.55
CA VAL A 135 4.18 32.72 -7.85
C VAL A 135 4.21 33.85 -6.82
N GLU A 136 3.04 34.29 -6.35
CA GLU A 136 2.91 35.35 -5.35
C GLU A 136 3.45 34.97 -3.96
N ASP A 137 3.57 33.68 -3.67
CA ASP A 137 4.03 33.14 -2.38
C ASP A 137 5.52 32.72 -2.42
N LEU A 138 6.22 32.92 -3.55
CA LEU A 138 7.65 32.64 -3.67
C LEU A 138 8.47 33.69 -2.92
N THR A 139 9.58 33.27 -2.30
CA THR A 139 10.59 34.22 -1.81
C THR A 139 11.27 34.91 -3.01
N PRO A 140 11.89 36.10 -2.82
CA PRO A 140 12.62 36.75 -3.91
C PRO A 140 13.68 35.85 -4.56
N GLU A 141 14.38 35.05 -3.76
CA GLU A 141 15.39 34.09 -4.21
C GLU A 141 14.77 32.91 -5.01
N GLN A 142 13.63 32.39 -4.57
CA GLN A 142 12.89 31.35 -5.30
C GLN A 142 12.34 31.87 -6.63
N LEU A 143 11.87 33.12 -6.66
CA LEU A 143 11.37 33.75 -7.87
C LEU A 143 12.50 33.97 -8.88
N GLU A 144 13.61 34.57 -8.45
CA GLU A 144 14.81 34.76 -9.29
C GLU A 144 15.29 33.42 -9.88
N ARG A 145 15.39 32.38 -9.05
CA ARG A 145 15.76 31.04 -9.50
C ARG A 145 14.77 30.44 -10.51
N SER A 146 13.46 30.64 -10.29
CA SER A 146 12.42 30.16 -11.23
C SER A 146 12.50 30.88 -12.57
N GLU A 147 12.83 32.17 -12.58
CA GLU A 147 13.06 32.94 -13.80
C GLU A 147 14.31 32.48 -14.55
N VAL A 148 15.42 32.25 -13.84
CA VAL A 148 16.65 31.67 -14.42
C VAL A 148 16.36 30.29 -15.02
N TYR A 149 15.64 29.42 -14.29
CA TYR A 149 15.30 28.09 -14.76
C TYR A 149 14.42 28.13 -16.02
N MET A 150 13.49 29.07 -16.10
CA MET A 150 12.68 29.30 -17.29
C MET A 150 13.51 29.72 -18.51
N GLU A 151 14.54 30.57 -18.33
CA GLU A 151 15.49 30.90 -19.39
C GLU A 151 16.32 29.68 -19.83
N GLU A 152 16.69 28.82 -18.89
CA GLU A 152 17.36 27.55 -19.20
C GLU A 152 16.47 26.61 -20.02
N ILE A 153 15.17 26.55 -19.73
CA ILE A 153 14.20 25.81 -20.53
C ILE A 153 14.17 26.36 -21.97
N GLU A 154 14.01 27.67 -22.15
CA GLU A 154 14.02 28.31 -23.48
C GLU A 154 15.28 27.98 -24.26
N ARG A 155 16.44 28.13 -23.61
CA ARG A 155 17.75 27.85 -24.21
C ARG A 155 17.94 26.37 -24.54
N LYS A 156 17.63 25.46 -23.62
CA LYS A 156 17.88 24.02 -23.76
C LYS A 156 16.98 23.39 -24.82
N PHE A 157 15.72 23.81 -24.88
CA PHE A 157 14.74 23.28 -25.81
C PHE A 157 14.60 24.10 -27.11
N GLY A 158 15.29 25.23 -27.22
CA GLY A 158 15.28 26.08 -28.42
C GLY A 158 13.89 26.69 -28.68
N VAL A 159 13.19 27.09 -27.63
CA VAL A 159 11.85 27.71 -27.71
C VAL A 159 11.86 29.11 -27.10
N SER A 160 10.85 29.92 -27.44
CA SER A 160 10.61 31.21 -26.80
C SER A 160 9.14 31.30 -26.42
N PHE A 161 8.87 31.69 -25.18
CA PHE A 161 7.49 31.87 -24.69
C PHE A 161 7.02 33.31 -24.94
N PRO A 162 5.77 33.51 -25.42
CA PRO A 162 5.20 34.85 -25.50
C PRO A 162 5.22 35.56 -24.13
N PRO A 163 5.49 36.88 -24.09
CA PRO A 163 5.51 37.63 -22.84
C PRO A 163 4.11 37.75 -22.23
N GLY A 164 4.05 37.91 -20.90
CA GLY A 164 2.80 38.07 -20.16
C GLY A 164 2.19 36.75 -19.70
N ARG A 165 0.91 36.78 -19.34
CA ARG A 165 0.13 35.62 -18.86
C ARG A 165 -1.19 35.50 -19.62
N ASN A 166 -1.47 34.32 -20.16
CA ASN A 166 -2.77 34.01 -20.76
C ASN A 166 -3.74 33.56 -19.64
N THR A 167 -4.78 34.36 -19.37
CA THR A 167 -5.75 34.10 -18.30
C THR A 167 -6.86 33.13 -18.70
N SER A 168 -6.94 32.73 -19.97
CA SER A 168 -7.96 31.81 -20.48
C SER A 168 -7.61 30.32 -20.32
N ILE A 169 -6.39 30.02 -19.88
CA ILE A 169 -5.87 28.66 -19.79
C ILE A 169 -5.49 28.29 -18.35
N SER A 170 -5.51 27.00 -18.06
CA SER A 170 -5.06 26.42 -16.79
C SER A 170 -4.23 25.17 -17.06
N PHE A 171 -3.44 24.76 -16.07
CA PHE A 171 -2.73 23.48 -16.08
C PHE A 171 -3.32 22.52 -15.04
N MET A 172 -2.96 21.25 -15.15
CA MET A 172 -3.32 20.23 -14.16
C MET A 172 -2.69 20.53 -12.80
N ALA A 173 -3.45 21.12 -11.88
CA ALA A 173 -3.00 21.46 -10.52
C ALA A 173 -3.57 20.46 -9.50
N HIS A 174 -3.29 19.17 -9.70
CA HIS A 174 -3.95 18.07 -8.96
C HIS A 174 -3.83 18.16 -7.44
N LEU A 175 -2.79 18.82 -6.92
CA LEU A 175 -2.57 19.03 -5.49
C LEU A 175 -3.52 20.07 -4.87
N TRP A 176 -3.98 21.02 -5.68
CA TRP A 176 -4.78 22.17 -5.25
C TRP A 176 -6.24 22.10 -5.70
N GLU A 177 -6.51 21.36 -6.77
CA GLU A 177 -7.86 21.14 -7.25
C GLU A 177 -8.71 20.37 -6.23
N PRO A 178 -10.04 20.60 -6.19
CA PRO A 178 -10.97 19.76 -5.46
C PRO A 178 -10.81 18.28 -5.85
N LEU A 179 -10.98 17.39 -4.87
CA LEU A 179 -10.87 15.95 -5.14
C LEU A 179 -11.93 15.54 -6.17
N ARG A 180 -11.51 14.86 -7.22
CA ARG A 180 -12.42 14.35 -8.24
C ARG A 180 -13.09 13.06 -7.76
N TRP A 181 -14.00 13.18 -6.80
CA TRP A 181 -14.68 12.09 -6.13
C TRP A 181 -16.09 11.84 -6.70
N ILE A 182 -16.49 10.58 -6.81
CA ILE A 182 -17.88 10.17 -7.04
C ILE A 182 -18.30 9.24 -5.90
N HIS A 183 -19.43 9.56 -5.25
CA HIS A 183 -20.00 8.69 -4.22
C HIS A 183 -20.32 7.32 -4.81
N LYS A 184 -19.81 6.28 -4.15
CA LYS A 184 -20.14 4.89 -4.45
C LYS A 184 -21.12 4.39 -3.39
N PRO A 185 -22.24 3.75 -3.77
CA PRO A 185 -23.16 3.18 -2.80
C PRO A 185 -22.46 2.22 -1.85
N LEU A 186 -22.94 2.09 -0.61
CA LEU A 186 -22.37 1.17 0.39
C LEU A 186 -22.28 -0.26 -0.14
N ALA A 187 -23.26 -0.69 -0.95
CA ALA A 187 -23.26 -2.00 -1.60
C ALA A 187 -21.99 -2.28 -2.44
N VAL A 188 -21.40 -1.26 -3.09
CA VAL A 188 -20.16 -1.43 -3.86
C VAL A 188 -18.99 -1.75 -2.92
N PHE A 189 -18.90 -1.05 -1.79
CA PHE A 189 -17.88 -1.31 -0.78
C PHE A 189 -18.08 -2.67 -0.11
N LEU A 190 -19.32 -3.08 0.18
CA LEU A 190 -19.61 -4.41 0.71
C LEU A 190 -19.23 -5.51 -0.29
N GLY A 191 -19.47 -5.29 -1.59
CA GLY A 191 -18.99 -6.19 -2.64
C GLY A 191 -17.47 -6.28 -2.71
N ALA A 192 -16.77 -5.15 -2.61
CA ALA A 192 -15.31 -5.11 -2.54
C ALA A 192 -14.78 -5.84 -1.29
N GLU A 193 -15.38 -5.62 -0.11
CA GLU A 193 -15.02 -6.34 1.11
C GLU A 193 -15.28 -7.85 1.00
N ALA A 194 -16.36 -8.27 0.35
CA ALA A 194 -16.63 -9.68 0.10
C ALA A 194 -15.54 -10.30 -0.81
N MET A 195 -15.07 -9.58 -1.82
CA MET A 195 -13.92 -10.00 -2.65
C MET A 195 -12.62 -10.05 -1.84
N CYS A 196 -12.38 -9.03 -0.98
CA CYS A 196 -11.27 -8.99 -0.03
C CYS A 196 -11.32 -10.26 0.87
N VAL A 197 -12.47 -10.64 1.45
CA VAL A 197 -12.63 -11.86 2.27
C VAL A 197 -12.41 -13.16 1.49
N ALA A 198 -12.91 -13.26 0.25
CA ALA A 198 -12.65 -14.43 -0.60
C ALA A 198 -11.16 -14.57 -0.93
N THR A 199 -10.47 -13.45 -1.17
CA THR A 199 -9.03 -13.40 -1.39
C THR A 199 -8.26 -13.86 -0.16
N ASP A 200 -8.64 -13.36 1.02
CA ASP A 200 -8.08 -13.77 2.31
C ASP A 200 -8.19 -15.28 2.50
N ALA A 201 -9.37 -15.86 2.24
CA ALA A 201 -9.60 -17.30 2.35
C ALA A 201 -8.69 -18.12 1.39
N LEU A 202 -8.51 -17.65 0.16
CA LEU A 202 -7.63 -18.29 -0.81
C LEU A 202 -6.14 -18.19 -0.40
N LEU A 203 -5.71 -17.05 0.16
CA LEU A 203 -4.35 -16.89 0.68
C LEU A 203 -4.12 -17.81 1.89
N TYR A 204 -5.08 -17.90 2.82
CA TYR A 204 -5.02 -18.85 3.93
C TYR A 204 -4.94 -20.30 3.45
N ALA A 205 -5.72 -20.68 2.43
CA ALA A 205 -5.68 -22.00 1.83
C ALA A 205 -4.34 -22.30 1.12
N GLN A 206 -3.65 -21.27 0.63
CA GLN A 206 -2.29 -21.35 0.08
C GLN A 206 -1.19 -21.37 1.16
N GLY A 207 -1.56 -21.30 2.44
CA GLY A 207 -0.62 -21.36 3.57
C GLY A 207 -0.14 -20.01 4.08
N PHE A 208 -0.60 -18.89 3.51
CA PHE A 208 -0.27 -17.57 4.04
C PHE A 208 -0.89 -17.34 5.42
N ARG A 209 -0.26 -16.44 6.18
CA ARG A 209 -0.76 -15.91 7.44
C ARG A 209 -0.78 -14.39 7.39
N SER A 210 -1.86 -13.78 7.88
CA SER A 210 -2.03 -12.33 7.90
C SER A 210 -1.54 -11.75 9.22
N TYR A 211 -0.91 -10.58 9.12
CA TYR A 211 -0.39 -9.80 10.24
C TYR A 211 -0.66 -8.30 9.99
N ARG A 212 -0.34 -7.47 10.99
CA ARG A 212 -0.41 -6.01 10.88
C ARG A 212 0.86 -5.34 11.40
N GLN A 213 1.26 -4.26 10.76
CA GLN A 213 2.34 -3.36 11.17
C GLN A 213 1.92 -1.93 10.84
N GLN A 214 2.02 -1.00 11.79
CA GLN A 214 1.62 0.42 11.61
C GLN A 214 0.20 0.58 11.03
N GLY A 215 -0.75 -0.26 11.47
CA GLY A 215 -2.12 -0.31 10.94
C GLY A 215 -2.28 -0.93 9.54
N MET A 216 -1.20 -1.20 8.81
CA MET A 216 -1.23 -1.84 7.49
C MET A 216 -1.27 -3.37 7.61
N ARG A 217 -2.08 -4.01 6.78
CA ARG A 217 -2.15 -5.47 6.72
C ARG A 217 -1.11 -6.00 5.76
N TYR A 218 -0.49 -7.12 6.12
CA TYR A 218 0.40 -7.86 5.23
C TYR A 218 0.24 -9.36 5.42
N TRP A 219 0.71 -10.13 4.44
CA TRP A 219 0.62 -11.59 4.40
C TRP A 219 2.01 -12.18 4.33
N VAL A 220 2.26 -13.27 5.04
CA VAL A 220 3.52 -14.00 5.01
C VAL A 220 3.26 -15.45 4.70
N LEU A 221 3.93 -15.97 3.69
CA LEU A 221 4.09 -17.39 3.46
C LEU A 221 5.48 -17.79 3.93
N GLN A 222 5.54 -18.66 4.92
CA GLN A 222 6.78 -19.28 5.34
C GLN A 222 6.97 -20.59 4.58
N PRO A 223 8.18 -20.89 4.06
CA PRO A 223 8.46 -22.19 3.50
C PRO A 223 8.27 -23.26 4.58
N LEU A 224 7.66 -24.39 4.23
CA LEU A 224 7.68 -25.55 5.11
C LEU A 224 9.14 -25.95 5.30
N VAL A 225 9.70 -25.73 6.49
CA VAL A 225 10.98 -26.30 6.87
C VAL A 225 10.77 -27.81 6.89
N VAL A 226 11.14 -28.49 5.81
CA VAL A 226 11.40 -29.93 5.87
C VAL A 226 12.55 -30.06 6.84
N ARG A 227 12.26 -30.38 8.11
CA ARG A 227 13.29 -30.89 9.01
C ARG A 227 13.87 -32.09 8.29
N LYS A 228 15.06 -31.95 7.69
CA LYS A 228 15.93 -33.09 7.40
C LYS A 228 15.92 -33.90 8.68
N GLY A 229 15.43 -35.12 8.59
CA GLY A 229 14.92 -35.87 9.73
C GLY A 229 15.82 -35.73 10.93
N LEU A 230 15.21 -35.62 12.12
CA LEU A 230 15.86 -36.26 13.26
C LEU A 230 16.18 -37.67 12.75
N ALA A 231 17.47 -37.97 12.56
CA ALA A 231 17.90 -39.34 12.54
C ALA A 231 17.24 -39.96 13.77
N ALA A 232 16.39 -40.97 13.52
CA ALA A 232 15.79 -41.72 14.61
C ALA A 232 16.92 -42.05 15.58
N PRO A 233 16.73 -41.86 16.90
CA PRO A 233 17.74 -42.29 17.87
C PRO A 233 18.05 -43.74 17.53
N ALA A 234 19.34 -44.04 17.30
CA ALA A 234 19.78 -45.41 17.12
C ALA A 234 19.14 -46.25 18.23
N PRO A 235 18.51 -47.40 17.92
CA PRO A 235 17.85 -48.19 18.95
C PRO A 235 18.88 -48.50 20.03
N SER A 236 18.58 -48.07 21.25
CA SER A 236 19.32 -48.43 22.44
C SER A 236 19.33 -49.95 22.53
N GLY A 237 20.44 -50.56 22.13
CA GLY A 237 20.68 -51.98 22.30
C GLY A 237 20.71 -52.30 23.79
N SER A 238 19.58 -52.74 24.33
CA SER A 238 19.53 -53.44 25.60
C SER A 238 20.24 -54.78 25.41
N GLY A 239 21.42 -54.89 26.01
CA GLY A 239 22.09 -56.17 26.16
C GLY A 239 21.27 -57.09 27.06
N ASN A 240 21.16 -58.35 26.66
CA ASN A 240 21.21 -59.48 27.58
C ASN A 240 21.93 -60.63 26.88
N GLY A 241 23.02 -61.07 27.50
CA GLY A 241 24.05 -61.88 26.86
C GLY A 241 23.87 -63.39 26.99
N SER A 242 24.80 -64.10 26.37
CA SER A 242 25.64 -65.15 27.00
C SER A 242 26.43 -65.89 25.90
N GLY A 243 27.69 -66.22 26.19
CA GLY A 243 28.35 -67.38 25.58
C GLY A 243 29.66 -67.16 24.81
N ALA A 244 30.75 -67.13 25.58
CA ALA A 244 32.01 -67.87 25.33
C ALA A 244 33.12 -67.32 24.39
N ALA A 245 34.33 -67.67 24.83
CA ALA A 245 35.60 -67.82 24.12
C ALA A 245 36.60 -66.62 24.09
N SER A 246 37.41 -66.62 25.15
CA SER A 246 38.84 -66.28 25.24
C SER A 246 39.68 -66.14 23.96
N SER A 247 40.52 -65.09 23.90
CA SER A 247 42.00 -65.23 23.83
C SER A 247 42.75 -63.89 23.83
N ARG A 248 43.55 -63.69 24.90
CA ARG A 248 44.94 -63.18 25.00
C ARG A 248 45.44 -61.89 24.31
N SER A 249 46.27 -61.20 25.13
CA SER A 249 47.46 -60.36 24.83
C SER A 249 47.21 -58.86 24.63
N SER A 250 48.01 -57.91 25.14
CA SER A 250 49.10 -57.87 26.11
C SER A 250 49.57 -56.40 26.25
N GLY A 251 50.00 -56.01 27.45
CA GLY A 251 50.82 -54.81 27.75
C GLY A 251 50.01 -53.54 28.04
N GLY A 252 50.28 -52.75 29.07
CA GLY A 252 51.33 -52.74 30.09
C GLY A 252 51.32 -51.39 30.83
N GLY A 253 51.69 -51.39 32.11
CA GLY A 253 52.16 -50.22 32.89
C GLY A 253 51.09 -49.27 33.48
N THR A 254 50.67 -49.46 34.75
CA THR A 254 51.16 -48.76 35.97
C THR A 254 51.01 -47.23 35.91
N SER A 255 50.20 -46.56 36.75
CA SER A 255 50.41 -46.46 38.20
C SER A 255 49.28 -45.67 38.91
N TYR A 256 48.95 -46.12 40.14
CA TYR A 256 48.62 -45.42 41.41
C TYR A 256 47.82 -44.08 41.38
N SER A 257 46.85 -43.75 42.24
CA SER A 257 46.42 -44.26 43.56
C SER A 257 45.12 -43.56 44.00
N GLY A 258 44.26 -44.25 44.77
CA GLY A 258 43.49 -43.63 45.88
C GLY A 258 41.98 -43.40 45.71
N SER A 259 41.18 -44.44 45.99
CA SER A 259 39.74 -44.37 46.39
C SER A 259 39.60 -44.04 47.90
N PRO A 260 38.43 -44.16 48.59
CA PRO A 260 37.04 -44.28 48.14
C PRO A 260 36.01 -43.45 48.98
N ALA A 261 34.72 -43.67 48.64
CA ALA A 261 33.58 -43.90 49.56
C ALA A 261 32.73 -42.67 49.97
N LEU A 262 31.40 -42.73 50.17
CA LEU A 262 30.38 -43.79 50.16
C LEU A 262 28.98 -43.09 50.24
N SER A 263 27.92 -43.80 49.82
CA SER A 263 26.50 -43.82 50.29
C SER A 263 25.87 -42.57 50.94
N GLY A 264 24.60 -42.22 50.76
CA GLY A 264 23.44 -42.98 50.31
C GLY A 264 22.17 -42.16 50.59
N SER A 265 21.06 -42.53 49.93
CA SER A 265 19.67 -42.11 50.20
C SER A 265 19.19 -42.67 51.57
N PRO A 266 17.96 -42.42 52.13
CA PRO A 266 16.70 -42.13 51.41
C PRO A 266 15.57 -41.30 52.12
N LEU A 267 14.53 -41.00 51.33
CA LEU A 267 13.06 -41.07 51.54
C LEU A 267 12.42 -40.86 52.94
N LEU A 268 11.37 -40.00 53.00
CA LEU A 268 9.92 -40.32 53.19
C LEU A 268 9.11 -39.20 53.87
N SER A 269 7.91 -38.92 53.33
CA SER A 269 6.79 -38.19 53.96
C SER A 269 5.94 -39.14 54.85
N PRO A 270 4.96 -38.68 55.69
CA PRO A 270 3.61 -38.29 55.21
C PRO A 270 2.74 -37.33 56.09
N GLY A 271 1.73 -36.70 55.45
CA GLY A 271 0.30 -36.58 55.86
C GLY A 271 -0.21 -35.89 57.16
N GLY A 272 -1.09 -34.87 57.00
CA GLY A 272 -2.48 -34.92 57.54
C GLY A 272 -2.98 -34.00 58.68
N THR A 273 -3.85 -33.04 58.31
CA THR A 273 -5.11 -32.55 58.99
C THR A 273 -5.10 -31.67 60.27
N GLY A 274 -5.93 -30.59 60.25
CA GLY A 274 -6.65 -30.02 61.42
C GLY A 274 -6.34 -28.57 61.84
N SER A 275 -7.36 -27.69 61.89
CA SER A 275 -7.35 -26.24 62.28
C SER A 275 -8.01 -26.01 63.67
N PRO A 276 -8.30 -24.77 64.18
CA PRO A 276 -7.59 -23.47 64.38
C PRO A 276 -7.60 -23.06 65.92
N PRO A 277 -7.38 -21.80 66.42
CA PRO A 277 -8.30 -20.62 66.33
C PRO A 277 -7.65 -19.20 66.35
N GLU A 278 -8.51 -18.16 66.35
CA GLU A 278 -8.37 -16.70 66.11
C GLU A 278 -8.00 -15.81 67.33
N LEU A 279 -7.66 -14.52 67.07
CA LEU A 279 -8.05 -13.26 67.77
C LEU A 279 -7.52 -12.07 66.89
N SER A 280 -8.10 -10.87 66.71
CA SER A 280 -9.20 -10.11 67.32
C SER A 280 -9.63 -8.92 66.41
N SER A 281 -10.86 -8.45 66.63
CA SER A 281 -11.74 -7.45 65.97
C SER A 281 -11.31 -5.95 66.08
N PRO A 282 -12.13 -4.86 65.84
CA PRO A 282 -13.55 -4.76 65.39
C PRO A 282 -13.98 -3.56 64.46
N ARG A 283 -15.19 -3.72 63.87
CA ARG A 283 -16.33 -2.74 63.69
C ARG A 283 -16.21 -1.49 62.79
N THR A 284 -17.24 -0.94 62.14
CA THR A 284 -18.49 -1.35 61.41
C THR A 284 -19.37 -0.10 61.24
N GLY A 285 -20.04 0.04 60.09
CA GLY A 285 -21.37 0.65 59.95
C GLY A 285 -21.54 1.63 58.77
N PRO A 286 -22.77 1.87 58.25
CA PRO A 286 -23.91 0.96 58.07
C PRO A 286 -24.52 1.03 56.62
N PRO A 287 -25.58 0.25 56.29
CA PRO A 287 -25.94 -0.21 54.92
C PRO A 287 -27.31 0.27 54.40
N LEU A 288 -27.61 0.12 53.09
CA LEU A 288 -28.98 0.17 52.54
C LEU A 288 -29.22 -0.78 51.32
N THR A 289 -29.99 -1.84 51.62
CA THR A 289 -31.13 -2.49 50.91
C THR A 289 -31.11 -2.86 49.40
N LYS A 290 -31.51 -4.13 49.17
CA LYS A 290 -31.87 -4.77 47.89
C LYS A 290 -33.21 -4.25 47.33
N GLY A 291 -33.34 -4.16 46.00
CA GLY A 291 -34.63 -4.04 45.31
C GLY A 291 -34.56 -4.18 43.78
N MET A 292 -35.23 -5.21 43.26
CA MET A 292 -35.75 -5.40 41.88
C MET A 292 -34.77 -5.56 40.71
N ALA A 293 -34.63 -6.82 40.27
CA ALA A 293 -34.08 -7.19 38.97
C ALA A 293 -34.97 -6.67 37.82
N ARG A 294 -34.47 -5.73 37.03
CA ARG A 294 -34.98 -5.40 35.70
C ARG A 294 -34.25 -6.27 34.67
N ARG A 295 -35.00 -7.05 33.88
CA ARG A 295 -34.50 -7.68 32.65
C ARG A 295 -33.92 -6.60 31.71
N PRO A 296 -32.76 -6.82 31.07
CA PRO A 296 -32.24 -5.85 30.13
C PRO A 296 -33.12 -5.82 28.87
N VAL A 297 -33.70 -4.65 28.58
CA VAL A 297 -34.37 -4.37 27.31
C VAL A 297 -33.31 -4.45 26.21
N ALA A 298 -33.52 -5.33 25.23
CA ALA A 298 -32.64 -5.43 24.07
C ALA A 298 -32.57 -4.07 23.36
N ALA A 299 -31.36 -3.51 23.24
CA ALA A 299 -31.14 -2.25 22.56
C ALA A 299 -31.69 -2.32 21.12
N SER A 300 -32.42 -1.28 20.69
CA SER A 300 -32.97 -1.25 19.33
C SER A 300 -31.84 -1.41 18.30
N PRO A 301 -32.11 -2.01 17.12
CA PRO A 301 -31.12 -2.11 16.05
C PRO A 301 -30.46 -0.75 15.73
N VAL A 302 -31.23 0.34 15.84
CA VAL A 302 -30.79 1.73 15.65
C VAL A 302 -29.79 2.16 16.73
N ALA A 303 -30.00 1.80 18.01
CA ALA A 303 -29.06 2.12 19.08
C ALA A 303 -27.73 1.35 18.95
N ARG A 304 -27.77 0.13 18.41
CA ARG A 304 -26.57 -0.67 18.10
C ARG A 304 -25.78 -0.09 16.92
N VAL A 305 -26.47 0.38 15.88
CA VAL A 305 -25.85 1.09 14.75
C VAL A 305 -25.28 2.45 15.21
N ALA A 306 -25.99 3.21 16.04
CA ALA A 306 -25.50 4.47 16.60
C ALA A 306 -24.28 4.29 17.52
N HIS A 307 -24.22 3.20 18.29
CA HIS A 307 -23.05 2.86 19.08
C HIS A 307 -21.86 2.42 18.20
N LEU A 308 -22.11 1.69 17.11
CA LEU A 308 -21.08 1.32 16.14
C LEU A 308 -20.54 2.55 15.41
N LEU A 309 -21.41 3.50 15.02
CA LEU A 309 -21.03 4.77 14.42
C LEU A 309 -20.28 5.68 15.40
N ARG A 310 -20.65 5.73 16.69
CA ARG A 310 -19.89 6.46 17.72
C ARG A 310 -18.49 5.88 17.96
N ARG A 311 -18.32 4.56 17.79
CA ARG A 311 -16.99 3.91 17.78
C ARG A 311 -16.20 4.22 16.51
N LEU A 312 -16.85 4.36 15.36
CA LEU A 312 -16.21 4.71 14.09
C LEU A 312 -15.85 6.21 13.97
N VAL A 313 -16.51 7.07 14.75
CA VAL A 313 -16.30 8.53 14.74
C VAL A 313 -15.38 9.00 15.89
N GLY A 314 -15.06 8.12 16.85
CA GLY A 314 -14.38 8.48 18.10
C GLY A 314 -12.91 8.10 18.20
N SER A 315 -12.03 9.11 18.05
CA SER A 315 -10.64 9.22 18.55
C SER A 315 -9.49 8.89 17.59
N ARG A 316 -8.79 9.97 17.16
CA ARG A 316 -7.57 10.00 16.33
C ARG A 316 -6.34 9.31 16.92
N LYS A 317 -6.40 8.74 18.14
CA LYS A 317 -5.24 8.20 18.86
C LYS A 317 -5.50 6.82 19.49
N ALA A 318 -6.70 6.61 20.02
CA ALA A 318 -7.06 5.34 20.67
C ALA A 318 -7.28 4.19 19.67
N ASP A 319 -7.70 4.48 18.42
CA ASP A 319 -7.85 3.47 17.36
C ASP A 319 -6.52 3.02 16.71
N LEU A 320 -5.40 3.63 17.07
CA LEU A 320 -4.08 3.10 16.72
C LEU A 320 -3.59 2.18 17.85
N GLU A 321 -3.67 2.64 19.11
CA GLU A 321 -3.21 1.90 20.29
C GLU A 321 -4.03 0.64 20.60
N VAL A 322 -5.37 0.68 20.45
CA VAL A 322 -6.23 -0.48 20.76
C VAL A 322 -6.04 -1.61 19.73
N TRP A 323 -5.73 -1.28 18.48
CA TRP A 323 -5.60 -2.30 17.41
C TRP A 323 -4.19 -2.87 17.29
N ASP A 324 -3.16 -2.12 17.68
CA ASP A 324 -1.81 -2.67 17.86
C ASP A 324 -1.79 -3.75 18.97
N SER A 325 -2.62 -3.60 20.01
CA SER A 325 -2.74 -4.58 21.11
C SER A 325 -3.36 -5.93 20.70
N VAL A 326 -4.11 -5.99 19.59
CA VAL A 326 -4.75 -7.22 19.08
C VAL A 326 -3.81 -8.02 18.16
N SER A 327 -2.58 -7.54 17.92
CA SER A 327 -1.57 -8.22 17.10
C SER A 327 -0.64 -9.16 17.88
N SER A 328 -1.06 -9.63 19.05
CA SER A 328 -0.28 -10.40 20.03
C SER A 328 -0.15 -11.91 19.74
N LEU A 329 -0.27 -12.34 18.48
CA LEU A 329 0.24 -13.66 18.12
C LEU A 329 1.76 -13.61 18.09
N PRO A 330 2.47 -14.56 18.74
CA PRO A 330 3.91 -14.67 18.61
C PRO A 330 4.26 -14.80 17.13
N ILE A 331 4.92 -13.78 16.59
CA ILE A 331 5.41 -13.85 15.21
C ILE A 331 6.65 -14.74 15.24
N PRO A 332 6.67 -15.87 14.51
CA PRO A 332 7.87 -16.68 14.42
C PRO A 332 8.94 -15.82 13.74
N ARG A 333 10.03 -15.49 14.47
CA ARG A 333 11.25 -15.01 13.81
C ARG A 333 11.64 -16.08 12.80
N LEU A 334 11.85 -15.70 11.56
CA LEU A 334 12.34 -16.60 10.53
C LEU A 334 13.83 -16.83 10.80
N ASN A 335 14.12 -17.66 11.82
CA ASN A 335 15.47 -18.02 12.21
C ASN A 335 16.16 -18.64 10.99
N ASN A 336 17.31 -18.07 10.61
CA ASN A 336 18.14 -18.36 9.41
C ASN A 336 17.87 -17.44 8.21
N ALA A 337 17.85 -16.11 8.40
CA ALA A 337 18.07 -15.18 7.29
C ALA A 337 19.52 -15.33 6.79
N THR A 338 19.70 -16.05 5.69
CA THR A 338 20.92 -16.04 4.87
C THR A 338 20.64 -15.26 3.58
N PRO A 339 21.67 -14.81 2.83
CA PRO A 339 21.48 -14.19 1.52
C PRO A 339 20.59 -15.02 0.58
N ASP A 340 20.64 -16.36 0.70
CA ASP A 340 19.83 -17.33 -0.04
C ASP A 340 18.37 -17.46 0.44
N ASN A 341 18.08 -17.06 1.68
CA ASN A 341 16.76 -17.13 2.31
C ASN A 341 16.07 -15.75 2.42
N CYS A 342 16.60 -14.76 1.69
CA CYS A 342 16.03 -13.42 1.56
C CYS A 342 14.59 -13.47 0.99
N PRO A 343 13.61 -12.80 1.63
CA PRO A 343 12.20 -12.86 1.26
C PRO A 343 11.93 -12.14 -0.06
N ILE A 344 10.90 -12.60 -0.78
CA ILE A 344 10.29 -11.82 -1.86
C ILE A 344 9.20 -10.95 -1.26
N PHE A 345 9.34 -9.63 -1.38
CA PHE A 345 8.38 -8.66 -0.85
C PHE A 345 7.60 -8.02 -2.00
N PHE A 346 6.30 -8.30 -2.07
CA PHE A 346 5.41 -7.86 -3.13
C PHE A 346 4.45 -6.75 -2.70
N ILE A 347 4.28 -5.73 -3.54
CA ILE A 347 3.32 -4.62 -3.35
C ILE A 347 2.48 -4.46 -4.61
N HIS A 348 1.15 -4.48 -4.44
CA HIS A 348 0.20 -4.41 -5.54
C HIS A 348 -0.12 -2.97 -6.00
N GLY A 349 -0.73 -2.86 -7.17
CA GLY A 349 -1.22 -1.61 -7.77
C GLY A 349 -2.63 -1.19 -7.31
N VAL A 350 -3.13 -0.07 -7.85
CA VAL A 350 -4.52 0.38 -7.61
C VAL A 350 -5.52 -0.63 -8.19
N GLY A 351 -6.62 -0.89 -7.47
CA GLY A 351 -7.70 -1.75 -7.97
C GLY A 351 -8.42 -2.47 -6.85
N PHE A 352 -8.55 -3.80 -6.94
CA PHE A 352 -9.20 -4.64 -5.93
C PHE A 352 -8.18 -5.34 -5.01
N GLY A 353 -7.15 -4.64 -4.58
CA GLY A 353 -6.12 -5.20 -3.70
C GLY A 353 -5.35 -6.37 -4.32
N LEU A 354 -5.13 -7.43 -3.55
CA LEU A 354 -4.41 -8.64 -3.99
C LEU A 354 -5.24 -9.55 -4.90
N THR A 355 -6.56 -9.35 -5.05
CA THR A 355 -7.45 -10.23 -5.82
C THR A 355 -6.97 -10.45 -7.27
N PRO A 356 -6.62 -9.40 -8.05
CA PRO A 356 -6.16 -9.59 -9.44
C PRO A 356 -4.83 -10.36 -9.53
N TYR A 357 -4.08 -10.43 -8.43
CA TYR A 357 -2.74 -11.00 -8.38
C TYR A 357 -2.73 -12.45 -7.89
N LEU A 358 -3.87 -13.04 -7.51
CA LEU A 358 -3.92 -14.40 -6.96
C LEU A 358 -3.24 -15.45 -7.85
N HIS A 359 -3.39 -15.35 -9.17
CA HIS A 359 -2.67 -16.22 -10.11
C HIS A 359 -1.17 -15.98 -10.09
N PHE A 360 -0.75 -14.71 -10.13
CA PHE A 360 0.67 -14.34 -10.06
C PHE A 360 1.30 -14.79 -8.73
N VAL A 361 0.64 -14.56 -7.60
CA VAL A 361 1.08 -15.00 -6.27
C VAL A 361 1.21 -16.53 -6.22
N ALA A 362 0.21 -17.27 -6.73
CA ALA A 362 0.29 -18.72 -6.74
C ALA A 362 1.39 -19.27 -7.67
N GLU A 363 1.67 -18.60 -8.79
CA GLU A 363 2.79 -18.92 -9.68
C GLU A 363 4.14 -18.56 -9.02
N LEU A 364 4.21 -17.43 -8.29
CA LEU A 364 5.38 -16.99 -7.52
C LEU A 364 5.72 -17.97 -6.40
N THR A 365 4.73 -18.40 -5.62
CA THR A 365 4.91 -19.42 -4.57
C THR A 365 5.46 -20.74 -5.13
N ARG A 366 4.98 -21.18 -6.31
CA ARG A 366 5.51 -22.38 -6.98
C ARG A 366 6.92 -22.18 -7.53
N ALA A 367 7.23 -20.97 -7.99
CA ALA A 367 8.54 -20.60 -8.50
C ALA A 367 9.61 -20.59 -7.39
N PHE A 368 9.21 -20.30 -6.14
CA PHE A 368 10.08 -20.15 -4.98
C PHE A 368 9.61 -20.98 -3.77
N PRO A 369 9.67 -22.32 -3.84
CA PRO A 369 9.10 -23.20 -2.82
C PRO A 369 9.80 -23.10 -1.45
N THR A 370 11.05 -22.63 -1.43
CA THR A 370 11.89 -22.55 -0.23
C THR A 370 12.13 -21.13 0.25
N ARG A 371 11.57 -20.10 -0.41
CA ARG A 371 11.77 -18.70 0.00
C ARG A 371 10.52 -18.11 0.65
N PRO A 372 10.67 -17.34 1.74
CA PRO A 372 9.55 -16.60 2.30
C PRO A 372 9.00 -15.58 1.31
N ILE A 373 7.67 -15.42 1.30
CA ILE A 373 6.98 -14.43 0.47
C ILE A 373 6.17 -13.53 1.39
N ILE A 374 6.36 -12.22 1.27
CA ILE A 374 5.65 -11.19 2.01
C ILE A 374 4.82 -10.36 1.02
N LEU A 375 3.52 -10.19 1.28
CA LEU A 375 2.62 -9.37 0.47
C LEU A 375 2.10 -8.21 1.31
N LEU A 376 2.42 -6.97 0.95
CA LEU A 376 1.87 -5.79 1.63
C LEU A 376 0.58 -5.33 0.95
N GLU A 377 -0.47 -5.12 1.75
CA GLU A 377 -1.78 -4.70 1.24
C GLU A 377 -1.98 -3.19 1.37
N ALA A 378 -1.99 -2.49 0.25
CA ALA A 378 -2.27 -1.06 0.13
C ALA A 378 -3.80 -0.83 0.11
N ARG A 379 -4.46 -1.01 1.26
CA ARG A 379 -5.94 -0.95 1.34
C ARG A 379 -6.56 0.35 0.85
N HIS A 380 -5.89 1.49 1.05
CA HIS A 380 -6.40 2.79 0.62
C HIS A 380 -6.40 2.99 -0.89
N VAL A 381 -5.73 2.13 -1.65
CA VAL A 381 -5.82 2.08 -3.13
C VAL A 381 -6.55 0.83 -3.64
N SER A 382 -7.26 0.11 -2.76
CA SER A 382 -7.92 -1.16 -3.06
C SER A 382 -9.44 -1.08 -3.18
N VAL A 383 -10.03 0.12 -3.13
CA VAL A 383 -11.50 0.35 -3.16
C VAL A 383 -12.27 -0.47 -2.10
N CYS A 384 -11.56 -1.00 -1.10
CA CYS A 384 -12.11 -1.62 0.11
C CYS A 384 -12.30 -0.51 1.18
N LEU A 385 -13.11 -0.76 2.20
CA LEU A 385 -13.35 0.19 3.28
C LEU A 385 -12.05 0.46 4.04
N SER A 386 -11.60 1.70 3.96
CA SER A 386 -10.49 2.23 4.74
C SER A 386 -10.81 3.66 5.17
N TRP A 387 -10.15 4.11 6.23
CA TRP A 387 -10.39 5.42 6.83
C TRP A 387 -9.47 6.51 6.31
N ARG A 388 -8.21 6.17 6.00
CA ARG A 388 -7.19 7.14 5.61
C ARG A 388 -6.25 6.54 4.57
N ALA A 389 -5.77 7.37 3.66
CA ALA A 389 -4.66 6.99 2.79
C ALA A 389 -3.33 7.04 3.54
N PHE A 390 -2.45 6.05 3.33
CA PHE A 390 -1.07 6.14 3.80
C PHE A 390 -0.21 6.87 2.76
N SER A 391 0.79 7.64 3.20
CA SER A 391 1.83 8.13 2.29
C SER A 391 2.73 6.97 1.87
N THR A 392 3.37 7.10 0.72
CA THR A 392 4.33 6.14 0.18
C THR A 392 5.55 6.00 1.10
N ASP A 393 6.03 7.08 1.72
CA ASP A 393 7.05 7.05 2.78
C ASP A 393 6.63 6.18 3.96
N ALA A 394 5.43 6.39 4.53
CA ALA A 394 4.96 5.60 5.66
C ALA A 394 4.83 4.11 5.29
N MET A 395 4.47 3.80 4.04
CA MET A 395 4.43 2.44 3.53
C MET A 395 5.83 1.84 3.36
N ALA A 396 6.81 2.63 2.92
CA ALA A 396 8.20 2.21 2.78
C ALA A 396 8.81 1.90 4.15
N ASP A 397 8.63 2.79 5.14
CA ASP A 397 9.05 2.58 6.53
C ASP A 397 8.41 1.31 7.10
N THR A 398 7.10 1.14 6.89
CA THR A 398 6.36 -0.06 7.32
C THR A 398 6.89 -1.33 6.65
N ALA A 399 7.26 -1.29 5.37
CA ALA A 399 7.82 -2.44 4.67
C ALA A 399 9.16 -2.87 5.30
N VAL A 400 10.02 -1.92 5.66
CA VAL A 400 11.30 -2.19 6.34
C VAL A 400 11.08 -2.70 7.76
N GLU A 401 10.15 -2.12 8.51
CA GLU A 401 9.77 -2.62 9.84
C GLU A 401 9.23 -4.05 9.78
N ILE A 402 8.46 -4.40 8.74
CA ILE A 402 8.00 -5.77 8.52
C ILE A 402 9.20 -6.70 8.30
N LEU A 403 10.18 -6.32 7.47
CA LEU A 403 11.40 -7.13 7.28
C LEU A 403 12.13 -7.37 8.61
N GLN A 404 12.39 -6.30 9.37
CA GLN A 404 13.06 -6.37 10.67
C GLN A 404 12.28 -7.24 11.67
N ARG A 405 10.95 -7.08 11.71
CA ARG A 405 10.06 -7.85 12.60
C ARG A 405 10.11 -9.36 12.31
N HIS A 406 10.35 -9.73 11.06
CA HIS A 406 10.50 -11.12 10.62
C HIS A 406 11.97 -11.61 10.64
N GLY A 407 12.92 -10.74 10.96
CA GLY A 407 14.35 -11.08 11.09
C GLY A 407 15.15 -10.96 9.79
N PHE A 408 14.66 -10.23 8.80
CA PHE A 408 15.35 -10.01 7.53
C PHE A 408 16.01 -8.63 7.47
N SER A 409 17.25 -8.60 6.98
CA SER A 409 17.99 -7.36 6.71
C SER A 409 17.76 -6.84 5.30
N GLN A 410 17.43 -7.72 4.35
CA GLN A 410 17.19 -7.38 2.95
C GLN A 410 15.97 -8.13 2.38
N ALA A 411 15.45 -7.67 1.25
CA ALA A 411 14.43 -8.34 0.46
C ALA A 411 14.67 -8.21 -1.05
N ALA A 412 14.15 -9.17 -1.81
CA ALA A 412 13.89 -9.00 -3.24
C ALA A 412 12.52 -8.33 -3.40
N PHE A 413 12.52 -7.05 -3.76
CA PHE A 413 11.29 -6.26 -3.86
C PHE A 413 10.66 -6.40 -5.24
N VAL A 414 9.34 -6.60 -5.29
CA VAL A 414 8.56 -6.69 -6.52
C VAL A 414 7.35 -5.77 -6.39
N GLY A 415 7.22 -4.79 -7.28
CA GLY A 415 6.13 -3.81 -7.26
C GLY A 415 5.42 -3.75 -8.59
N HIS A 416 4.10 -3.56 -8.56
CA HIS A 416 3.34 -3.25 -9.78
C HIS A 416 2.59 -1.94 -9.62
N SER A 417 2.62 -1.08 -10.66
CA SER A 417 1.84 0.15 -10.72
C SER A 417 2.03 0.97 -9.44
N TYR A 418 0.98 1.35 -8.69
CA TYR A 418 1.11 2.09 -7.42
C TYR A 418 2.15 1.51 -6.44
N GLY A 419 2.33 0.18 -6.40
CA GLY A 419 3.37 -0.45 -5.58
C GLY A 419 4.78 0.03 -5.91
N THR A 420 5.05 0.46 -7.14
CA THR A 420 6.36 1.01 -7.53
C THR A 420 6.63 2.38 -6.93
N PHE A 421 5.62 3.17 -6.57
CA PHE A 421 5.84 4.39 -5.77
C PHE A 421 6.33 4.06 -4.36
N VAL A 422 5.76 3.01 -3.74
CA VAL A 422 6.27 2.57 -2.44
C VAL A 422 7.71 2.08 -2.57
N LEU A 423 8.03 1.35 -3.64
CA LEU A 423 9.40 0.87 -3.87
C LEU A 423 10.40 1.98 -4.22
N SER A 424 9.98 3.06 -4.89
CA SER A 424 10.85 4.23 -5.10
C SER A 424 11.25 4.86 -3.76
N ARG A 425 10.31 4.96 -2.82
CA ARG A 425 10.60 5.43 -1.46
C ARG A 425 11.46 4.46 -0.67
N VAL A 426 11.22 3.15 -0.77
CA VAL A 426 12.08 2.12 -0.14
C VAL A 426 13.53 2.27 -0.61
N ILE A 427 13.79 2.43 -1.91
CA ILE A 427 15.16 2.53 -2.39
C ILE A 427 15.82 3.87 -2.02
N GLN A 428 15.08 4.97 -2.09
CA GLN A 428 15.59 6.30 -1.79
C GLN A 428 15.89 6.49 -0.28
N GLN A 429 15.12 5.85 0.61
CA GLN A 429 15.26 6.00 2.06
C GLN A 429 16.00 4.84 2.73
N HIS A 430 15.86 3.63 2.19
CA HIS A 430 16.28 2.38 2.84
C HIS A 430 17.06 1.47 1.89
N ARG A 431 17.92 2.05 1.04
CA ARG A 431 18.69 1.37 -0.02
C ARG A 431 19.37 0.06 0.42
N HIS A 432 19.87 0.03 1.66
CA HIS A 432 20.57 -1.12 2.25
C HIS A 432 19.69 -2.37 2.39
N THR A 433 18.36 -2.21 2.46
CA THR A 433 17.39 -3.31 2.55
C THR A 433 17.06 -3.95 1.19
N VAL A 434 17.50 -3.37 0.08
CA VAL A 434 17.17 -3.84 -1.27
C VAL A 434 18.26 -4.81 -1.78
N GLN A 435 17.95 -6.10 -1.82
CA GLN A 435 18.81 -7.12 -2.44
C GLN A 435 18.68 -7.08 -3.97
N SER A 436 17.45 -7.01 -4.47
CA SER A 436 17.11 -6.87 -5.88
C SER A 436 15.74 -6.21 -6.01
N MET A 437 15.44 -5.63 -7.18
CA MET A 437 14.17 -4.95 -7.39
C MET A 437 13.56 -5.24 -8.76
N VAL A 438 12.26 -5.52 -8.78
CA VAL A 438 11.49 -5.71 -10.00
C VAL A 438 10.32 -4.72 -10.01
N LEU A 439 10.31 -3.84 -11.02
CA LEU A 439 9.26 -2.85 -11.19
C LEU A 439 8.43 -3.20 -12.43
N MET A 440 7.17 -3.53 -12.22
CA MET A 440 6.20 -3.87 -13.26
C MET A 440 5.30 -2.68 -13.54
N ASP A 441 5.28 -2.22 -14.78
CA ASP A 441 4.58 -1.01 -15.21
C ASP A 441 4.89 0.18 -14.26
N PRO A 442 6.17 0.65 -14.25
CA PRO A 442 6.73 1.53 -13.22
C PRO A 442 6.22 2.98 -13.33
N VAL A 443 5.05 3.24 -12.75
CA VAL A 443 4.47 4.60 -12.65
C VAL A 443 5.31 5.56 -11.79
N CYS A 444 6.29 5.05 -11.05
CA CYS A 444 7.27 5.86 -10.32
C CYS A 444 8.35 6.49 -11.21
N MET A 445 8.46 6.12 -12.48
CA MET A 445 9.43 6.71 -13.40
C MET A 445 8.76 7.69 -14.34
N LEU A 446 9.45 8.78 -14.69
CA LEU A 446 8.92 9.87 -15.52
C LEU A 446 7.60 10.47 -14.98
N THR A 447 7.49 10.60 -13.65
CA THR A 447 6.29 11.13 -12.97
C THR A 447 5.96 12.57 -13.34
N ILE A 448 6.95 13.35 -13.78
CA ILE A 448 6.76 14.70 -14.31
C ILE A 448 6.06 14.71 -15.66
N TYR A 449 6.14 13.61 -16.42
CA TYR A 449 5.51 13.55 -17.73
C TYR A 449 3.97 13.50 -17.56
N PRO A 450 3.20 14.31 -18.31
CA PRO A 450 1.78 14.54 -18.01
C PRO A 450 0.91 13.29 -18.11
N GLN A 451 1.35 12.27 -18.86
CA GLN A 451 0.57 11.08 -19.20
C GLN A 451 -0.11 10.40 -18.00
N LEU A 452 0.61 10.19 -16.89
CA LEU A 452 0.06 9.52 -15.70
C LEU A 452 -1.14 10.29 -15.14
N LEU A 453 -0.95 11.56 -14.81
CA LEU A 453 -1.99 12.39 -14.21
C LEU A 453 -3.12 12.63 -15.21
N GLN A 454 -2.78 12.94 -16.46
CA GLN A 454 -3.75 13.16 -17.52
C GLN A 454 -4.68 11.95 -17.67
N ASN A 455 -4.13 10.73 -17.74
CA ASN A 455 -4.92 9.53 -18.00
C ASN A 455 -5.57 8.91 -16.76
N PHE A 456 -5.04 9.15 -15.56
CA PHE A 456 -5.59 8.60 -14.32
C PHE A 456 -6.53 9.58 -13.60
N VAL A 457 -6.15 10.85 -13.50
CA VAL A 457 -6.87 11.87 -12.70
C VAL A 457 -7.82 12.70 -13.58
N TYR A 458 -7.40 13.10 -14.77
CA TYR A 458 -8.13 14.10 -15.59
C TYR A 458 -8.99 13.49 -16.70
N LYS A 459 -8.62 12.32 -17.24
CA LYS A 459 -9.29 11.72 -18.41
C LYS A 459 -10.76 11.40 -18.10
N PRO A 460 -11.70 11.92 -18.90
CA PRO A 460 -13.10 11.53 -18.78
C PRO A 460 -13.32 10.09 -19.25
N PRO A 461 -14.38 9.41 -18.76
CA PRO A 461 -14.65 8.03 -19.15
C PRO A 461 -14.99 7.97 -20.65
N ARG A 462 -14.37 7.03 -21.38
CA ARG A 462 -14.74 6.73 -22.76
C ARG A 462 -15.60 5.46 -22.77
N MET A 463 -16.88 5.60 -23.11
CA MET A 463 -17.79 4.46 -23.27
C MET A 463 -17.48 3.74 -24.59
N LYS A 464 -16.52 2.81 -24.56
CA LYS A 464 -16.26 1.88 -25.66
C LYS A 464 -16.76 0.48 -25.27
N PHE A 465 -17.50 -0.20 -26.15
CA PHE A 465 -18.00 -1.55 -25.92
C PHE A 465 -16.97 -2.64 -26.28
N ASN A 466 -15.74 -2.52 -25.77
CA ASN A 466 -14.68 -3.51 -25.95
C ASN A 466 -13.84 -3.65 -24.66
N VAL A 467 -12.88 -4.57 -24.65
CA VAL A 467 -12.03 -4.83 -23.47
C VAL A 467 -11.31 -3.56 -23.00
N ILE A 468 -10.84 -2.73 -23.94
CA ILE A 468 -10.17 -1.45 -23.65
C ILE A 468 -11.14 -0.51 -22.92
N GLY A 469 -12.39 -0.41 -23.37
CA GLY A 469 -13.42 0.39 -22.71
C GLY A 469 -13.81 -0.11 -21.32
N LEU A 470 -13.80 -1.43 -21.09
CA LEU A 470 -14.02 -2.00 -19.75
C LEU A 470 -12.87 -1.62 -18.80
N VAL A 471 -11.62 -1.75 -19.24
CA VAL A 471 -10.44 -1.35 -18.46
C VAL A 471 -10.46 0.15 -18.17
N ASP A 472 -10.77 0.98 -19.17
CA ASP A 472 -10.93 2.43 -18.99
C ASP A 472 -12.06 2.77 -18.00
N SER A 473 -13.17 2.04 -18.04
CA SER A 473 -14.29 2.24 -17.11
C SER A 473 -13.92 1.84 -15.67
N LEU A 474 -13.25 0.70 -15.48
CA LEU A 474 -12.77 0.26 -14.17
C LEU A 474 -11.76 1.26 -13.59
N ARG A 475 -10.79 1.70 -14.41
CA ARG A 475 -9.82 2.72 -14.04
C ARG A 475 -10.50 4.02 -13.63
N PHE A 476 -11.51 4.45 -14.38
CA PHE A 476 -12.30 5.62 -14.01
C PHE A 476 -12.97 5.42 -12.64
N VAL A 477 -13.66 4.30 -12.43
CA VAL A 477 -14.30 3.97 -11.13
C VAL A 477 -13.30 4.01 -9.97
N PHE A 478 -12.10 3.45 -10.16
CA PHE A 478 -11.03 3.46 -9.16
C PHE A 478 -10.51 4.88 -8.89
N SER A 479 -10.21 5.65 -9.94
CA SER A 479 -9.72 7.03 -9.81
C SER A 479 -10.72 7.97 -9.11
N ARG A 480 -12.02 7.68 -9.19
CA ARG A 480 -13.08 8.44 -8.50
C ARG A 480 -13.30 8.00 -7.05
N ASP A 481 -12.54 7.03 -6.54
CA ASP A 481 -12.58 6.66 -5.13
C ASP A 481 -11.97 7.76 -4.25
N LEU A 482 -12.56 8.01 -3.08
CA LEU A 482 -12.14 9.12 -2.23
C LEU A 482 -10.69 8.96 -1.72
N LEU A 483 -10.30 7.74 -1.35
CA LEU A 483 -8.96 7.49 -0.81
C LEU A 483 -7.90 7.38 -1.89
N VAL A 484 -8.28 6.82 -3.05
CA VAL A 484 -7.42 6.89 -4.25
C VAL A 484 -7.19 8.35 -4.64
N ALA A 485 -8.24 9.17 -4.67
CA ALA A 485 -8.12 10.60 -4.94
C ALA A 485 -7.26 11.29 -3.86
N GLU A 486 -7.41 10.95 -2.57
CA GLU A 486 -6.53 11.46 -1.51
C GLU A 486 -5.05 11.14 -1.79
N SER A 487 -4.72 9.89 -2.16
CA SER A 487 -3.35 9.51 -2.49
C SER A 487 -2.75 10.34 -3.62
N PHE A 488 -3.47 10.48 -4.72
CA PHE A 488 -2.93 11.17 -5.91
C PHE A 488 -3.04 12.69 -5.82
N CYS A 489 -4.03 13.23 -5.12
CA CYS A 489 -4.27 14.68 -5.10
C CYS A 489 -3.79 15.34 -3.81
N ARG A 490 -3.40 14.60 -2.77
CA ARG A 490 -2.97 15.17 -1.48
C ARG A 490 -1.68 14.58 -0.93
N LYS A 491 -1.10 13.57 -1.57
CA LYS A 491 0.14 12.92 -1.11
C LYS A 491 1.15 12.65 -2.23
N PHE A 492 0.81 12.94 -3.47
CA PHE A 492 1.66 12.68 -4.63
C PHE A 492 2.36 13.97 -5.07
N VAL A 493 3.59 14.15 -4.61
CA VAL A 493 4.50 15.18 -5.09
C VAL A 493 5.45 14.54 -6.08
N TRP A 494 5.36 14.94 -7.36
CA TRP A 494 5.95 14.16 -8.47
C TRP A 494 7.45 13.87 -8.29
N HIS A 495 8.24 14.85 -7.83
CA HIS A 495 9.70 14.72 -7.72
C HIS A 495 10.14 13.85 -6.53
N ARG A 496 9.29 13.73 -5.51
CA ARG A 496 9.52 12.84 -4.35
C ARG A 496 9.22 11.39 -4.70
N GLU A 497 8.18 11.18 -5.51
CA GLU A 497 7.77 9.84 -5.95
C GLU A 497 8.59 9.35 -7.16
N CYS A 498 9.23 10.28 -7.88
CA CYS A 498 10.04 9.99 -9.06
C CYS A 498 11.24 9.14 -8.67
N LEU A 499 11.39 7.98 -9.31
CA LEU A 499 12.61 7.19 -9.30
C LEU A 499 13.39 7.49 -10.58
N TRP A 500 14.58 8.05 -10.42
CA TRP A 500 15.46 8.35 -11.54
C TRP A 500 16.27 7.11 -11.95
N PRO A 501 16.69 6.98 -13.22
CA PRO A 501 17.47 5.83 -13.66
C PRO A 501 18.72 5.59 -12.80
N GLU A 502 19.44 6.65 -12.41
CA GLU A 502 20.68 6.57 -11.63
C GLU A 502 20.45 6.05 -10.20
N GLU A 503 19.20 6.06 -9.73
CA GLU A 503 18.81 5.59 -8.41
C GLU A 503 18.41 4.10 -8.40
N LEU A 504 18.27 3.48 -9.59
CA LEU A 504 17.90 2.07 -9.70
C LEU A 504 18.94 1.17 -9.02
N PRO A 505 18.52 0.10 -8.33
CA PRO A 505 19.47 -0.79 -7.68
C PRO A 505 20.06 -1.77 -8.70
N GLU A 506 21.20 -2.35 -8.37
CA GLU A 506 21.71 -3.52 -9.08
C GLU A 506 21.61 -4.75 -8.15
N PRO A 507 20.94 -5.84 -8.57
CA PRO A 507 20.26 -6.04 -9.86
C PRO A 507 18.82 -5.48 -9.87
N CYS A 508 18.38 -4.98 -11.02
CA CYS A 508 17.01 -4.49 -11.23
C CYS A 508 16.45 -4.89 -12.59
N LEU A 509 15.15 -5.24 -12.59
CA LEU A 509 14.36 -5.54 -13.77
C LEU A 509 13.19 -4.54 -13.90
N LEU A 510 13.08 -3.92 -15.08
CA LEU A 510 11.91 -3.16 -15.48
C LEU A 510 11.05 -3.99 -16.44
N VAL A 511 9.77 -4.13 -16.13
CA VAL A 511 8.79 -4.77 -17.02
C VAL A 511 7.86 -3.69 -17.57
N LEU A 512 7.95 -3.46 -18.87
CA LEU A 512 7.26 -2.39 -19.59
C LEU A 512 6.25 -2.94 -20.60
N ALA A 513 5.13 -2.25 -20.72
CA ALA A 513 4.10 -2.53 -21.71
C ALA A 513 4.02 -1.36 -22.72
N ALA A 514 4.09 -1.65 -24.02
CA ALA A 514 4.20 -0.63 -25.07
C ALA A 514 2.96 0.26 -25.21
N GLU A 515 1.78 -0.30 -24.93
CA GLU A 515 0.48 0.37 -25.00
C GLU A 515 -0.02 0.72 -23.58
N ASP A 516 0.93 0.95 -22.66
CA ASP A 516 0.63 1.47 -21.33
C ASP A 516 0.19 2.94 -21.43
N ASP A 517 -1.04 3.19 -21.00
CA ASP A 517 -1.63 4.53 -20.98
C ASP A 517 -1.20 5.36 -19.76
N LEU A 518 -0.58 4.77 -18.75
CA LEU A 518 -0.15 5.46 -17.53
C LEU A 518 1.35 5.71 -17.52
N VAL A 519 2.14 4.72 -17.91
CA VAL A 519 3.60 4.82 -18.03
C VAL A 519 3.95 5.19 -19.47
N PRO A 520 4.75 6.26 -19.71
CA PRO A 520 5.29 6.54 -21.04
C PRO A 520 6.40 5.54 -21.41
N SER A 521 6.05 4.25 -21.54
CA SER A 521 7.00 3.13 -21.69
C SER A 521 7.95 3.27 -22.87
N LYS A 522 7.48 3.89 -23.98
CA LYS A 522 8.30 4.17 -25.16
C LYS A 522 9.40 5.21 -24.83
N LEU A 523 9.04 6.29 -24.14
CA LEU A 523 9.98 7.33 -23.70
C LEU A 523 10.94 6.80 -22.64
N LEU A 524 10.45 6.01 -21.68
CA LEU A 524 11.29 5.41 -20.65
C LEU A 524 12.35 4.47 -21.25
N ARG A 525 11.95 3.66 -22.24
CA ARG A 525 12.91 2.81 -22.95
C ARG A 525 13.94 3.62 -23.72
N GLN A 526 13.52 4.71 -24.38
CA GLN A 526 14.44 5.62 -25.07
C GLN A 526 15.43 6.28 -24.10
N LEU A 527 14.97 6.68 -22.91
CA LEU A 527 15.82 7.27 -21.87
C LEU A 527 16.92 6.29 -21.41
N LEU A 528 16.53 5.06 -21.09
CA LEU A 528 17.49 4.05 -20.65
C LEU A 528 18.50 3.72 -21.75
N GLN A 529 18.07 3.74 -23.01
CA GLN A 529 18.96 3.54 -24.16
C GLN A 529 19.90 4.74 -24.37
N SER A 530 19.41 5.98 -24.24
CA SER A 530 20.22 7.18 -24.47
C SER A 530 21.34 7.35 -23.45
N ILE A 531 21.11 6.90 -22.22
CA ILE A 531 22.12 6.92 -21.15
C ILE A 531 22.90 5.60 -21.03
N ASN A 532 22.64 4.63 -21.92
CA ASN A 532 23.23 3.29 -21.90
C ASN A 532 23.14 2.61 -20.51
N HIS A 533 21.96 2.70 -19.89
CA HIS A 533 21.73 2.19 -18.54
C HIS A 533 21.82 0.65 -18.50
N PRO A 534 22.51 0.04 -17.52
CA PRO A 534 22.71 -1.41 -17.47
C PRO A 534 21.49 -2.21 -17.00
N CYS A 535 20.44 -1.54 -16.54
CA CYS A 535 19.24 -2.18 -16.01
C CYS A 535 18.56 -3.08 -17.06
N GLU A 536 18.14 -4.27 -16.63
CA GLU A 536 17.44 -5.20 -17.50
C GLU A 536 16.02 -4.73 -17.78
N VAL A 537 15.61 -4.74 -19.05
CA VAL A 537 14.28 -4.31 -19.48
C VAL A 537 13.56 -5.40 -20.26
N MET A 538 12.44 -5.87 -19.72
CA MET A 538 11.45 -6.67 -20.44
C MET A 538 10.41 -5.74 -21.06
N TYR A 539 10.23 -5.79 -22.38
CA TYR A 539 9.32 -4.91 -23.11
C TYR A 539 8.29 -5.72 -23.92
N HIS A 540 7.00 -5.58 -23.61
CA HIS A 540 5.93 -6.25 -24.34
C HIS A 540 5.28 -5.30 -25.38
N PRO A 541 5.22 -5.68 -26.68
CA PRO A 541 4.88 -4.74 -27.76
C PRO A 541 3.39 -4.38 -27.88
N THR A 542 2.48 -5.14 -27.28
CA THR A 542 1.02 -4.97 -27.49
C THR A 542 0.17 -4.97 -26.23
N LEU A 543 0.78 -5.16 -25.05
CA LEU A 543 0.03 -5.12 -23.80
C LEU A 543 -0.07 -3.67 -23.34
N GLY A 544 -1.15 -3.38 -22.62
CA GLY A 544 -1.28 -2.17 -21.82
C GLY A 544 -1.01 -2.43 -20.34
N HIS A 545 -1.22 -1.39 -19.53
CA HIS A 545 -1.00 -1.40 -18.09
C HIS A 545 -1.67 -2.59 -17.39
N GLY A 546 -0.93 -3.33 -16.57
CA GLY A 546 -1.41 -4.53 -15.88
C GLY A 546 -1.70 -5.72 -16.79
N GLY A 547 -1.35 -5.66 -18.09
CA GLY A 547 -1.65 -6.70 -19.06
C GLY A 547 -1.04 -8.07 -18.73
N PHE A 548 0.03 -8.11 -17.93
CA PHE A 548 0.61 -9.34 -17.42
C PHE A 548 -0.38 -10.15 -16.56
N LEU A 549 -1.31 -9.51 -15.85
CA LEU A 549 -2.32 -10.20 -15.04
C LEU A 549 -3.23 -11.12 -15.88
N LEU A 550 -3.39 -10.81 -17.18
CA LEU A 550 -4.21 -11.60 -18.10
C LEU A 550 -3.37 -12.57 -18.96
N SER A 551 -2.08 -12.28 -19.19
CA SER A 551 -1.21 -13.09 -20.04
C SER A 551 -0.36 -14.09 -19.26
N HIS A 552 -0.81 -15.33 -19.18
CA HIS A 552 -0.06 -16.42 -18.53
C HIS A 552 1.34 -16.65 -19.14
N LYS A 553 1.47 -16.53 -20.47
CA LYS A 553 2.77 -16.63 -21.14
C LYS A 553 3.74 -15.54 -20.66
N TRP A 554 3.25 -14.29 -20.59
CA TRP A 554 4.06 -13.17 -20.15
C TRP A 554 4.43 -13.27 -18.67
N ARG A 555 3.50 -13.68 -17.79
CA ARG A 555 3.81 -13.94 -16.37
C ARG A 555 4.91 -14.96 -16.16
N ARG A 556 4.90 -16.07 -16.91
CA ARG A 556 5.98 -17.08 -16.81
C ARG A 556 7.34 -16.51 -17.18
N GLN A 557 7.40 -15.65 -18.20
CA GLN A 557 8.65 -14.98 -18.59
C GLN A 557 9.11 -14.00 -17.51
N ILE A 558 8.20 -13.20 -16.94
CA ILE A 558 8.50 -12.30 -15.83
C ILE A 558 9.03 -13.10 -14.62
N LEU A 559 8.36 -14.20 -14.24
CA LEU A 559 8.78 -15.06 -13.13
C LEU A 559 10.14 -15.70 -13.37
N SER A 560 10.46 -16.06 -14.62
CA SER A 560 11.79 -16.54 -14.98
C SER A 560 12.84 -15.47 -14.72
N GLN A 561 12.58 -14.21 -15.08
CA GLN A 561 13.52 -13.13 -14.83
C GLN A 561 13.58 -12.70 -13.36
N ILE A 562 12.48 -12.76 -12.62
CA ILE A 562 12.50 -12.57 -11.16
C ILE A 562 13.48 -13.58 -10.53
N LYS A 563 13.51 -14.84 -10.98
CA LYS A 563 14.49 -15.83 -10.48
C LYS A 563 15.93 -15.42 -10.75
N VAL A 564 16.21 -14.88 -11.94
CA VAL A 564 17.55 -14.39 -12.30
C VAL A 564 17.94 -13.22 -11.39
N MET A 565 17.09 -12.21 -11.25
CA MET A 565 17.33 -11.06 -10.38
C MET A 565 17.59 -11.46 -8.94
N VAL A 566 16.79 -12.39 -8.42
CA VAL A 566 16.91 -12.91 -7.06
C VAL A 566 18.23 -13.67 -6.85
N ALA A 567 18.64 -14.48 -7.82
CA ALA A 567 19.92 -15.21 -7.76
C ALA A 567 21.12 -14.25 -7.83
N SER A 568 21.13 -13.32 -8.79
CA SER A 568 22.20 -12.31 -8.93
C SER A 568 22.31 -11.42 -7.69
N GLY A 569 21.17 -11.07 -7.07
CA GLY A 569 21.15 -10.30 -5.83
C GLY A 569 21.78 -11.05 -4.66
N ALA A 570 21.50 -12.35 -4.53
CA ALA A 570 22.10 -13.19 -3.49
C ALA A 570 23.63 -13.32 -3.67
N GLU A 571 24.09 -13.52 -4.90
CA GLU A 571 25.53 -13.56 -5.22
C GLU A 571 26.25 -12.25 -4.86
N MET A 572 25.64 -11.10 -5.16
CA MET A 572 26.19 -9.79 -4.81
C MET A 572 26.20 -9.52 -3.31
N SER A 573 25.13 -9.87 -2.59
CA SER A 573 25.09 -9.75 -1.13
C SER A 573 26.20 -10.59 -0.49
N THR A 574 26.43 -11.82 -0.97
CA THR A 574 27.46 -12.72 -0.45
C THR A 574 28.87 -12.15 -0.67
N LYS A 575 29.15 -11.58 -1.85
CA LYS A 575 30.42 -10.92 -2.14
C LYS A 575 30.68 -9.71 -1.23
N ARG A 576 29.65 -8.94 -0.90
CA ARG A 576 29.75 -7.79 0.02
C ARG A 576 30.01 -8.19 1.46
N GLU A 577 29.56 -9.37 1.91
CA GLU A 577 29.84 -9.89 3.25
C GLU A 577 31.24 -10.50 3.37
N SER A 578 31.86 -10.90 2.24
CA SER A 578 33.22 -11.47 2.21
C SER A 578 34.36 -10.44 2.13
N HIS A 579 34.04 -9.17 1.95
CA HIS A 579 34.97 -8.03 1.90
C HIS A 579 34.71 -7.10 3.08
#